data_AF-A0A3N1GCJ9-F1
#
_entry.id   AF-A0A3N1GCJ9-F1
#
_cell.length_a   1.000
_cell.length_b   1.000
_cell.length_c   1.000
_cell.angle_alpha   90.00
_cell.angle_beta   90.00
_cell.angle_gamma   90.00
#
_symmetry.space_group_name_H-M   'P 1'
#
loop_
_entity.id
_entity.type
_entity.pdbx_description
1 polymer ?
#
loop_
_entity_poly.entity_id
_entity_poly.type
_entity_poly.pdbx_seq_one_letter_code
_entity_poly.pdbx_strand_id
1 'polypeptide(L)'
;MSDTRMRLDGPAEASTGTLVQQMTEQVSALVREELALARTETVEKGKRAGTGAGLLGGAGVLALYGVSTLLLTIGALLALAWPAWLAALTVMAVVFTGAAVAALVGKKQVEQAVPPAPTAAVASTKRDVDTVAAAVRDGRRG
;
A
#
# COMPACT_ATOMS: atom_id res chain seq x y z
N MET A 1 -35.16 7.26 73.49
CA MET A 1 -33.73 7.33 73.13
C MET A 1 -33.41 6.00 72.45
N SER A 2 -33.88 5.86 71.20
CA SER A 2 -33.98 4.57 70.51
C SER A 2 -33.28 4.65 69.17
N ASP A 3 -32.27 3.81 69.03
CA ASP A 3 -31.75 3.22 67.80
C ASP A 3 -31.28 4.17 66.70
N THR A 4 -30.05 4.63 66.89
CA THR A 4 -29.10 4.83 65.79
C THR A 4 -28.92 3.51 65.04
N ARG A 5 -29.82 3.23 64.09
CA ARG A 5 -29.56 2.27 63.01
C ARG A 5 -28.45 2.86 62.15
N MET A 6 -27.22 2.59 62.58
CA MET A 6 -26.03 2.68 61.76
C MET A 6 -26.30 1.76 60.56
N ARG A 7 -26.70 2.34 59.42
CA ARG A 7 -26.56 1.70 58.11
C ARG A 7 -25.06 1.50 57.91
N LEU A 8 -24.58 0.38 58.42
CA LEU A 8 -23.37 -0.25 57.94
C LEU A 8 -23.76 -0.87 56.59
N ASP A 9 -24.00 -0.01 55.59
CA ASP A 9 -23.79 -0.40 54.20
C ASP A 9 -22.26 -0.49 54.07
N GLY A 10 -21.73 -1.55 54.68
CA GLY A 10 -20.32 -1.80 54.80
C GLY A 10 -19.75 -1.99 53.40
N PRO A 11 -18.54 -1.50 53.12
CA PRO A 11 -17.82 -1.74 51.88
C PRO A 11 -17.32 -3.20 51.76
N ALA A 12 -18.15 -4.17 52.17
CA ALA A 12 -17.92 -5.59 52.00
C ALA A 12 -18.32 -5.98 50.57
N GLU A 13 -17.29 -6.28 49.77
CA GLU A 13 -17.36 -7.02 48.50
C GLU A 13 -17.75 -6.24 47.23
N ALA A 14 -16.92 -5.28 46.83
CA ALA A 14 -16.53 -5.31 45.41
C ALA A 14 -15.79 -6.64 45.19
N SER A 15 -16.52 -7.68 44.79
CA SER A 15 -15.94 -9.02 44.60
C SER A 15 -14.86 -8.94 43.52
N THR A 16 -13.85 -9.83 43.57
CA THR A 16 -12.83 -9.94 42.52
C THR A 16 -13.46 -10.07 41.12
N GLY A 17 -14.66 -10.67 41.03
CA GLY A 17 -15.44 -10.72 39.79
C GLY A 17 -15.90 -9.35 39.28
N THR A 18 -16.30 -8.44 40.18
CA THR A 18 -16.72 -7.07 39.82
C THR A 18 -15.56 -6.22 39.30
N LEU A 19 -14.36 -6.37 39.89
CA LEU A 19 -13.14 -5.70 39.42
C LEU A 19 -12.69 -6.21 38.05
N VAL A 20 -12.72 -7.54 37.83
CA VAL A 20 -12.39 -8.15 36.53
C VAL A 20 -13.37 -7.69 35.45
N GLN A 21 -14.67 -7.59 35.78
CA GLN A 21 -15.68 -7.06 34.87
C GLN A 21 -15.40 -5.59 34.49
N GLN A 22 -15.12 -4.74 35.47
CA GLN A 22 -14.80 -3.33 35.23
C GLN A 22 -13.51 -3.13 34.44
N MET A 23 -12.46 -3.92 34.69
CA MET A 23 -11.23 -3.87 33.89
C MET A 23 -11.48 -4.33 32.45
N THR A 24 -12.29 -5.38 32.26
CA THR A 24 -12.65 -5.88 30.93
C THR A 24 -13.45 -4.84 30.15
N GLU A 25 -14.38 -4.13 30.81
CA GLU A 25 -15.14 -3.02 30.23
C GLU A 25 -14.23 -1.83 29.85
N GLN A 26 -13.28 -1.46 30.71
CA GLN A 26 -12.32 -0.39 30.42
C GLN A 26 -11.38 -0.74 29.27
N VAL A 27 -10.83 -1.96 29.25
CA VAL A 27 -10.00 -2.44 28.14
C VAL A 27 -10.81 -2.47 26.84
N SER A 28 -12.06 -2.96 26.89
CA SER A 28 -12.95 -2.97 25.73
C SER A 28 -13.27 -1.56 25.23
N ALA A 29 -13.44 -0.59 26.13
CA ALA A 29 -13.65 0.82 25.79
C ALA A 29 -12.40 1.42 25.12
N LEU A 30 -11.21 1.21 25.69
CA LEU A 30 -9.95 1.68 25.15
C LEU A 30 -9.68 1.12 23.75
N VAL A 31 -9.88 -0.19 23.56
CA VAL A 31 -9.72 -0.84 22.25
C VAL A 31 -10.67 -0.24 21.22
N ARG A 32 -11.92 0.06 21.60
CA ARG A 32 -12.89 0.71 20.71
C ARG A 32 -12.47 2.14 20.35
N GLU A 33 -11.90 2.89 21.29
CA GLU A 33 -11.40 4.24 21.06
C GLU A 33 -10.18 4.26 20.13
N GLU A 34 -9.19 3.40 20.38
CA GLU A 34 -8.02 3.21 19.51
C GLU A 34 -8.45 2.81 18.09
N LEU A 35 -9.42 1.90 17.95
CA LEU A 35 -9.98 1.55 16.66
C LEU A 35 -10.71 2.72 15.98
N ALA A 36 -11.46 3.54 16.74
CA ALA A 36 -12.13 4.71 16.20
C ALA A 36 -11.13 5.78 15.73
N LEU A 37 -10.06 5.99 16.50
CA LEU A 37 -8.98 6.89 16.17
C LEU A 37 -8.21 6.41 14.95
N ALA A 38 -7.76 5.15 14.95
CA ALA A 38 -7.06 4.53 13.84
C ALA A 38 -7.90 4.54 12.56
N ARG A 39 -9.22 4.30 12.67
CA ARG A 39 -10.14 4.40 11.52
C ARG A 39 -10.15 5.82 10.95
N THR A 40 -10.24 6.83 11.81
CA THR A 40 -10.26 8.24 11.39
C THR A 40 -8.95 8.63 10.72
N GLU A 41 -7.82 8.28 11.32
CA GLU A 41 -6.49 8.55 10.76
C GLU A 41 -6.26 7.82 9.43
N THR A 42 -6.71 6.57 9.32
CA THR A 42 -6.61 5.77 8.07
C THR A 42 -7.45 6.40 6.97
N VAL A 43 -8.68 6.84 7.27
CA VAL A 43 -9.54 7.53 6.29
C VAL A 43 -8.89 8.84 5.83
N GLU A 44 -8.33 9.62 6.75
CA GLU A 44 -7.69 10.88 6.41
C GLU A 44 -6.42 10.68 5.56
N LYS A 45 -5.55 9.74 5.94
CA LYS A 45 -4.38 9.33 5.15
C LYS A 45 -4.80 8.80 3.79
N GLY A 46 -5.84 7.97 3.73
CA GLY A 46 -6.39 7.41 2.50
C GLY A 46 -6.95 8.49 1.57
N LYS A 47 -7.65 9.49 2.11
CA LYS A 47 -8.14 10.64 1.33
C LYS A 47 -6.99 11.45 0.75
N ARG A 48 -5.98 11.80 1.57
CA ARG A 48 -4.80 12.55 1.10
C ARG A 48 -4.03 11.79 0.03
N ALA A 49 -3.79 10.49 0.25
CA ALA A 49 -3.15 9.62 -0.73
C ALA A 49 -3.98 9.50 -2.01
N GLY A 50 -5.30 9.32 -1.89
CA GLY A 50 -6.23 9.22 -3.03
C GLY A 50 -6.29 10.50 -3.86
N THR A 51 -6.38 11.67 -3.21
CA THR A 51 -6.29 12.97 -3.89
C THR A 51 -4.94 13.16 -4.57
N GLY A 52 -3.83 12.83 -3.90
CA GLY A 52 -2.50 12.90 -4.49
C GLY A 52 -2.33 12.00 -5.72
N ALA A 53 -2.77 10.75 -5.62
CA ALA A 53 -2.77 9.80 -6.73
C ALA A 53 -3.67 10.27 -7.88
N GLY A 54 -4.85 10.81 -7.57
CA GLY A 54 -5.77 11.38 -8.56
C GLY A 54 -5.17 12.59 -9.30
N LEU A 55 -4.55 13.51 -8.57
CA LEU A 55 -3.87 14.67 -9.17
C LEU A 55 -2.66 14.25 -10.03
N LEU A 56 -1.83 13.34 -9.55
CA LEU A 56 -0.71 12.82 -10.35
C LEU A 56 -1.19 12.06 -11.58
N GLY A 57 -2.23 11.25 -11.46
CA GLY A 57 -2.87 10.57 -12.58
C GLY A 57 -3.41 11.57 -13.61
N GLY A 58 -4.15 12.57 -13.16
CA GLY A 58 -4.69 13.64 -14.02
C GLY A 58 -3.58 14.45 -14.71
N ALA A 59 -2.53 14.83 -13.96
CA ALA A 59 -1.37 15.51 -14.52
C ALA A 59 -0.66 14.65 -15.57
N GLY A 60 -0.54 13.34 -15.36
CA GLY A 60 0.02 12.40 -16.33
C GLY A 60 -0.78 12.36 -17.64
N VAL A 61 -2.12 12.31 -17.55
CA VAL A 61 -3.00 12.36 -18.73
C VAL A 61 -2.85 13.69 -19.47
N LEU A 62 -2.85 14.83 -18.77
CA LEU A 62 -2.65 16.14 -19.38
C LEU A 62 -1.28 16.27 -20.03
N ALA A 63 -0.23 15.76 -19.39
CA ALA A 63 1.12 15.74 -19.94
C ALA A 63 1.18 14.89 -21.23
N LEU A 64 0.47 13.76 -21.29
CA LEU A 64 0.39 12.93 -22.49
C LEU A 64 -0.24 13.69 -23.67
N TYR A 65 -1.35 14.39 -23.43
CA TYR A 65 -1.96 15.25 -24.45
C TYR A 65 -1.07 16.44 -24.83
N GLY A 66 -0.39 17.06 -23.87
CA GLY A 66 0.56 18.14 -24.10
C GLY A 66 1.72 17.71 -25.01
N VAL A 67 2.35 16.56 -24.70
CA VAL A 67 3.43 15.99 -25.53
C VAL A 67 2.91 15.64 -26.92
N SER A 68 1.74 15.02 -27.03
CA SER A 68 1.14 14.68 -28.33
C SER A 68 0.89 15.92 -29.19
N THR A 69 0.35 16.98 -28.59
CA THR A 69 0.10 18.26 -29.26
C THR A 69 1.40 18.92 -29.69
N LEU A 70 2.43 18.92 -28.83
CA LEU A 70 3.76 19.44 -29.15
C LEU A 70 4.40 18.70 -30.34
N LEU A 71 4.31 17.37 -30.38
CA LEU A 71 4.83 16.58 -31.50
C LEU A 71 4.10 16.90 -32.81
N LEU A 72 2.78 17.09 -32.77
CA LEU A 72 2.01 17.58 -33.92
C LEU A 72 2.46 18.96 -34.37
N THR A 73 2.69 19.90 -33.43
CA THR A 73 3.21 21.24 -33.73
C THR A 73 4.58 21.17 -34.40
N ILE A 74 5.51 20.35 -33.88
CA ILE A 74 6.83 20.15 -34.49
C ILE A 74 6.68 19.60 -35.91
N GLY A 75 5.82 18.60 -36.11
CA GLY A 75 5.53 18.06 -37.43
C GLY A 75 4.97 19.11 -38.40
N ALA A 76 4.04 19.94 -37.94
CA ALA A 76 3.47 21.03 -38.73
C ALA A 76 4.51 22.10 -39.10
N LEU A 77 5.39 22.47 -38.16
CA LEU A 77 6.48 23.41 -38.42
C LEU A 77 7.48 22.84 -39.44
N LEU A 78 7.84 21.56 -39.30
CA LEU A 78 8.71 20.88 -40.27
C LEU A 78 8.05 20.80 -41.64
N ALA A 79 6.73 20.58 -41.71
CA ALA A 79 5.99 20.54 -42.97
C ALA A 79 6.01 21.88 -43.75
N LEU A 80 6.46 22.98 -43.14
CA LEU A 80 6.72 24.24 -43.85
C LEU A 80 7.98 24.17 -44.73
N ALA A 81 8.95 23.30 -44.39
CA ALA A 81 10.22 23.18 -45.09
C ALA A 81 10.24 22.05 -46.14
N TRP A 82 9.44 20.99 -45.94
CA TRP A 82 9.40 19.79 -46.82
C TRP A 82 8.03 19.08 -46.72
N PRO A 83 7.71 18.12 -47.62
CA PRO A 83 6.41 17.45 -47.63
C PRO A 83 6.00 16.87 -46.26
N ALA A 84 4.70 17.00 -45.95
CA ALA A 84 4.16 16.60 -44.65
C ALA A 84 4.45 15.14 -44.26
N TRP A 85 4.52 14.24 -45.23
CA TRP A 85 4.84 12.83 -44.97
C TRP A 85 6.29 12.64 -44.48
N LEU A 86 7.26 13.40 -45.01
CA LEU A 86 8.66 13.37 -44.55
C LEU A 86 8.80 13.99 -43.16
N ALA A 87 8.09 15.09 -42.90
CA ALA A 87 8.04 15.71 -41.58
C ALA A 87 7.51 14.72 -40.52
N ALA A 88 6.40 14.04 -40.80
CA ALA A 88 5.82 13.05 -39.92
C ALA A 88 6.76 11.86 -39.67
N LEU A 89 7.40 11.32 -40.72
CA LEU A 89 8.37 10.23 -40.57
C LEU A 89 9.58 10.63 -39.73
N THR A 90 10.05 11.88 -39.87
CA THR A 90 11.18 12.39 -39.09
C THR A 90 10.84 12.50 -37.61
N VAL A 91 9.68 13.09 -37.27
CA VAL A 91 9.22 13.17 -35.88
C VAL A 91 9.03 11.77 -35.29
N MET A 92 8.43 10.86 -36.06
CA MET A 92 8.26 9.46 -35.66
C MET A 92 9.61 8.80 -35.35
N ALA A 93 10.59 8.90 -36.25
CA ALA A 93 11.91 8.30 -36.05
C ALA A 93 12.59 8.81 -34.77
N VAL A 94 12.53 10.12 -34.49
CA VAL A 94 13.09 10.72 -33.27
C VAL A 94 12.39 10.19 -32.02
N VAL A 95 11.05 10.19 -32.00
CA VAL A 95 10.26 9.74 -30.84
C VAL A 95 10.49 8.25 -30.55
N PHE A 96 10.45 7.39 -31.59
CA PHE A 96 10.68 5.96 -31.42
C PHE A 96 12.11 5.64 -30.97
N THR A 97 13.09 6.40 -31.44
CA THR A 97 14.47 6.26 -30.96
C THR A 97 14.57 6.60 -29.48
N GLY A 98 14.00 7.74 -29.06
CA GLY A 98 13.95 8.12 -27.65
C GLY A 98 13.21 7.10 -26.79
N ALA A 99 12.07 6.60 -27.26
CA ALA A 99 11.29 5.57 -26.58
C ALA A 99 12.07 4.25 -26.43
N ALA A 100 12.80 3.82 -27.47
CA ALA A 100 13.65 2.63 -27.41
C ALA A 100 14.77 2.79 -26.37
N VAL A 101 15.44 3.95 -26.34
CA VAL A 101 16.48 4.24 -25.33
C VAL A 101 15.88 4.24 -23.93
N ALA A 102 14.78 4.94 -23.72
CA ALA A 102 14.10 4.98 -22.43
C ALA A 102 13.65 3.58 -21.96
N ALA A 103 13.12 2.75 -22.88
CA ALA A 103 12.73 1.37 -22.58
C ALA A 103 13.92 0.49 -22.19
N LEU A 104 15.05 0.61 -22.90
CA LEU A 104 16.28 -0.14 -22.58
C LEU A 104 16.87 0.28 -21.23
N VAL A 105 16.94 1.59 -20.97
CA VAL A 105 17.41 2.11 -19.67
C VAL A 105 16.47 1.68 -18.56
N GLY A 106 15.15 1.84 -18.73
CA GLY A 106 14.15 1.44 -17.77
C GLY A 106 14.22 -0.05 -17.45
N LYS A 107 14.34 -0.91 -18.48
CA LYS A 107 14.55 -2.35 -18.33
C LYS A 107 15.78 -2.64 -17.48
N LYS A 108 16.92 -2.01 -17.78
CA LYS A 108 18.16 -2.18 -17.02
C LYS A 108 18.01 -1.75 -15.55
N GLN A 109 17.34 -0.63 -15.30
CA GLN A 109 17.09 -0.17 -13.92
C GLN A 109 16.19 -1.14 -13.14
N VAL A 110 15.15 -1.68 -13.78
CA VAL A 110 14.29 -2.71 -13.16
C VAL A 110 15.07 -4.00 -12.88
N GLU A 111 15.87 -4.46 -13.83
CA GLU A 111 16.72 -5.65 -13.65
C GLU A 111 17.75 -5.46 -12.53
N GLN A 112 18.23 -4.24 -12.28
CA GLN A 112 19.13 -3.93 -11.16
C GLN A 112 18.40 -3.78 -9.82
N ALA A 113 17.16 -3.27 -9.83
CA ALA A 113 16.38 -3.02 -8.64
C ALA A 113 15.66 -4.28 -8.12
N VAL A 114 15.40 -5.26 -8.98
CA VAL A 114 14.82 -6.56 -8.59
C VAL A 114 15.96 -7.52 -8.26
N PRO A 115 16.13 -7.95 -6.99
CA PRO A 115 17.10 -8.98 -6.66
C PRO A 115 16.81 -10.22 -7.50
N PRO A 116 17.82 -10.91 -8.09
CA PRO A 116 17.60 -12.19 -8.74
C PRO A 116 16.81 -13.07 -7.76
N ALA A 117 15.66 -13.59 -8.21
CA ALA A 117 14.67 -14.28 -7.37
C ALA A 117 15.38 -15.02 -6.23
N PRO A 118 15.03 -14.78 -4.94
CA PRO A 118 15.86 -15.20 -3.83
C PRO A 118 15.87 -16.72 -3.75
N THR A 119 16.79 -17.35 -4.47
CA THR A 119 16.98 -18.80 -4.52
C THR A 119 17.25 -19.34 -3.12
N ALA A 120 17.94 -18.54 -2.29
CA ALA A 120 18.13 -18.81 -0.87
C ALA A 120 16.83 -18.80 -0.05
N ALA A 121 15.92 -17.83 -0.28
CA ALA A 121 14.65 -17.75 0.44
C ALA A 121 13.64 -18.81 -0.03
N VAL A 122 13.63 -19.14 -1.32
CA VAL A 122 12.81 -20.24 -1.84
C VAL A 122 13.35 -21.61 -1.37
N ALA A 123 14.67 -21.74 -1.20
CA ALA A 123 15.29 -22.95 -0.65
C ALA A 123 15.04 -23.11 0.86
N SER A 124 15.04 -22.03 1.65
CA SER A 124 14.71 -22.09 3.08
C SER A 124 13.25 -22.45 3.31
N THR A 125 12.32 -21.85 2.56
CA THR A 125 10.89 -22.17 2.70
C THR A 125 10.56 -23.61 2.30
N LYS A 126 11.23 -24.17 1.28
CA LYS A 126 11.07 -25.60 0.94
C LYS A 126 11.56 -26.51 2.06
N ARG A 127 12.71 -26.18 2.66
CA ARG A 127 13.31 -26.96 3.76
C ARG A 127 12.44 -26.91 5.02
N ASP A 128 11.82 -25.77 5.30
CA ASP A 128 10.90 -25.61 6.44
C ASP A 128 9.61 -26.42 6.23
N VAL A 129 9.05 -26.41 5.01
CA VAL A 129 7.87 -27.23 4.66
C VAL A 129 8.18 -28.73 4.74
N ASP A 130 9.35 -29.16 4.29
CA ASP A 130 9.78 -30.56 4.39
C ASP A 130 9.96 -31.00 5.85
N THR A 131 10.46 -30.11 6.72
CA THR A 131 10.65 -30.38 8.15
C THR A 131 9.32 -30.52 8.88
N VAL A 132 8.35 -29.63 8.58
CA VAL A 132 6.99 -29.71 9.13
C VAL A 132 6.26 -30.95 8.60
N ALA A 133 6.40 -31.27 7.31
CA ALA A 133 5.79 -32.46 6.71
C ALA A 133 6.36 -33.77 7.30
N ALA A 134 7.66 -33.81 7.61
CA ALA A 134 8.30 -34.93 8.28
C ALA A 134 7.78 -35.10 9.73
N ALA A 135 7.70 -34.00 10.49
CA ALA A 135 7.20 -34.01 11.87
C ALA A 135 5.73 -34.50 11.96
N VAL A 136 4.88 -34.09 11.02
CA VAL A 136 3.46 -34.54 10.95
C VAL A 136 3.36 -36.02 10.58
N ARG A 137 4.26 -36.53 9.73
CA ARG A 137 4.26 -37.93 9.31
C ARG A 137 4.72 -38.87 10.42
N ASP A 138 5.65 -38.42 11.26
CA ASP A 138 6.19 -39.19 12.38
C ASP A 138 5.20 -39.26 13.56
N GLY A 139 4.50 -38.15 13.87
CA GLY A 139 3.46 -38.11 14.90
C GLY A 139 2.20 -38.95 14.59
N ARG A 140 2.05 -39.47 13.36
CA ARG A 140 0.91 -40.32 12.95
C ARG A 140 1.21 -41.82 13.07
N ARG A 141 2.40 -42.20 13.52
CA ARG A 141 2.86 -43.59 13.69
C ARG A 141 3.13 -43.98 15.16
N GLY A 142 2.92 -43.06 16.10
CA GLY A 142 2.93 -43.31 17.54
C GLY A 142 1.52 -43.52 18.09
#